data_AF-A0A151RG95-F1
#
_entry.id   AF-A0A151RG95-F1
#
_cell.length_a   1.000
_cell.length_b   1.000
_cell.length_c   1.000
_cell.angle_alpha   90.00
_cell.angle_beta   90.00
_cell.angle_gamma   90.00
#
_symmetry.space_group_name_H-M   'P 1'
#
loop_
_entity.id
_entity.type
_entity.pdbx_description
1 polymer ?
#
loop_
_entity_poly.entity_id
_entity_poly.type
_entity_poly.pdbx_seq_one_letter_code
_entity_poly.pdbx_strand_id
1 'polypeptide(L)' 'GHPVLLNKTPTLHILGIQTFQLILVEGCATCFHLLVCTGFNVDFDGDQMVVHVPLSLEAQAEVHLLVFSHTNLLHPYI' A
#
# COMPACT_ATOMS: atom_id res chain seq x y z
N GLY A 1 -8.89 -0.90 -12.54
CA GLY A 1 -9.64 -0.47 -11.35
C GLY A 1 -9.00 0.78 -10.80
N HIS A 2 -9.68 1.55 -9.95
CA HIS A 2 -9.09 2.75 -9.35
C HIS A 2 -8.05 2.33 -8.29
N PRO A 3 -6.77 2.71 -8.44
CA PRO A 3 -5.74 2.32 -7.49
C PRO A 3 -5.86 3.10 -6.19
N VAL A 4 -5.45 2.50 -5.09
CA VAL A 4 -5.40 3.16 -3.78
C VAL A 4 -4.06 2.85 -3.11
N LEU A 5 -3.49 3.85 -2.43
CA LEU A 5 -2.25 3.68 -1.69
C LEU A 5 -2.56 3.43 -0.21
N LEU A 6 -1.85 2.46 0.37
CA LEU A 6 -1.80 2.21 1.80
C LEU A 6 -0.45 2.66 2.34
N ASN A 7 -0.45 3.24 3.54
CA ASN A 7 0.76 3.70 4.23
C ASN A 7 0.69 3.36 5.73
N LYS A 8 1.77 2.81 6.29
CA LYS A 8 1.96 2.70 7.75
C LYS A 8 2.89 3.82 8.23
N THR A 9 2.46 4.58 9.24
CA THR A 9 3.31 5.59 9.90
C THR A 9 4.04 4.96 11.10
N PRO A 10 5.34 5.25 11.32
CA PRO A 10 6.23 6.05 10.49
C PRO A 10 6.67 5.33 9.20
N THR A 11 6.77 6.07 8.10
CA THR A 11 7.27 5.55 6.82
C THR A 11 8.80 5.54 6.83
N LEU A 12 9.41 4.37 7.00
CA LEU A 12 10.88 4.24 7.13
C LEU A 12 11.59 4.09 5.78
N HIS A 13 10.91 3.55 4.77
CA HIS A 13 11.45 3.26 3.45
C HIS A 13 10.34 3.26 2.41
N ILE A 14 10.72 3.18 1.12
CA ILE A 14 9.78 3.31 0.00
C ILE A 14 8.66 2.25 -0.01
N LEU A 15 8.91 1.06 0.55
CA LEU A 15 7.90 0.00 0.68
C LEU A 15 6.90 0.25 1.81
N GLY A 16 7.11 1.27 2.64
CA GLY A 16 6.14 1.72 3.64
C GLY A 16 4.91 2.39 3.03
N ILE A 17 4.92 2.63 1.71
CA ILE A 17 3.76 3.05 0.91
C ILE A 17 3.63 2.10 -0.27
N GLN A 18 2.48 1.46 -0.45
CA GLN A 18 2.24 0.60 -1.62
C GLN A 18 0.85 0.76 -2.17
N THR A 19 0.72 0.50 -3.46
CA THR A 19 -0.54 0.59 -4.19
C THR A 19 -1.19 -0.77 -4.34
N PHE A 20 -2.51 -0.78 -4.13
CA PHE A 20 -3.36 -1.94 -4.30
C PHE A 20 -4.59 -1.60 -5.13
N GLN A 21 -5.16 -2.64 -5.71
CA GLN A 21 -6.55 -2.58 -6.17
C GLN A 21 -7.45 -2.92 -4.98
N LEU A 22 -8.39 -2.03 -4.65
CA LEU A 22 -9.33 -2.27 -3.56
C LEU A 22 -10.38 -3.32 -3.93
N ILE A 23 -10.73 -4.11 -2.93
CA ILE A 23 -11.91 -4.98 -2.93
C ILE A 23 -12.74 -4.53 -1.72
N LEU A 24 -14.02 -4.22 -1.96
CA LEU A 24 -14.93 -3.85 -0.89
C LEU A 24 -15.26 -5.09 -0.05
N VAL A 25 -15.12 -4.96 1.26
CA VAL A 25 -15.42 -5.99 2.25
C VAL A 25 -16.32 -5.40 3.34
N GLU A 26 -17.11 -6.23 4.00
CA GLU A 26 -17.88 -5.82 5.17
C GLU A 26 -16.97 -5.67 6.40
N GLY A 27 -17.31 -4.74 7.29
CA GLY A 27 -16.57 -4.45 8.53
C GLY A 27 -15.81 -3.12 8.49
N CYS A 28 -15.01 -2.89 9.55
CA CYS A 28 -14.25 -1.64 9.75
C CYS A 28 -12.73 -1.84 9.69
N ALA A 29 -12.26 -3.06 9.38
CA ALA A 29 -10.85 -3.39 9.33
C ALA A 29 -10.37 -3.46 7.87
N THR A 30 -9.18 -2.91 7.62
CA THR A 30 -8.53 -3.03 6.32
C THR A 30 -7.89 -4.41 6.20
N CYS A 31 -8.20 -5.14 5.14
CA CYS A 31 -7.56 -6.41 4.82
C CYS A 31 -6.47 -6.20 3.76
N PHE A 32 -5.27 -6.75 3.98
CA PHE A 32 -4.18 -6.73 3.00
C PHE A 32 -3.41 -8.05 3.02
N HIS A 33 -2.62 -8.27 1.97
CA HIS A 33 -1.94 -9.54 1.73
C HIS A 33 -0.78 -9.78 2.71
N LEU A 34 -0.64 -11.01 3.23
CA LEU A 34 0.41 -11.35 4.22
C LEU A 34 1.84 -11.04 3.73
N LEU A 35 2.12 -11.18 2.41
CA LEU A 35 3.44 -10.89 1.86
C LEU A 35 3.85 -9.42 1.95
N VAL A 36 2.90 -8.48 2.08
CA VAL A 36 3.24 -7.06 2.19
C VAL A 36 3.46 -6.61 3.65
N CYS A 37 3.12 -7.46 4.64
CA CYS A 37 3.29 -7.13 6.06
C CYS A 37 4.74 -6.80 6.42
N THR A 38 5.71 -7.54 5.88
CA THR A 38 7.15 -7.25 6.10
C THR A 38 7.55 -5.91 5.49
N GLY A 39 7.02 -5.57 4.30
CA GLY A 39 7.31 -4.30 3.62
C GLY A 39 6.81 -3.09 4.40
N PHE A 40 5.64 -3.19 5.03
CA PHE A 40 5.07 -2.14 5.88
C PHE A 40 5.54 -2.15 7.33
N ASN A 41 6.24 -3.20 7.77
CA ASN A 41 6.56 -3.46 9.18
C ASN A 41 5.31 -3.47 10.07
N VAL A 42 4.32 -4.29 9.69
CA VAL A 42 2.99 -4.36 10.31
C VAL A 42 2.79 -5.69 11.02
N ASP A 43 2.19 -5.61 12.21
CA ASP A 43 1.57 -6.72 12.91
C ASP A 43 0.04 -6.50 12.99
N PHE A 44 -0.68 -7.46 13.57
CA PHE A 44 -2.15 -7.42 13.66
C PHE A 44 -2.62 -7.17 15.10
N ASP A 45 -1.85 -6.43 15.90
CA ASP A 45 -2.16 -6.18 17.31
C ASP A 45 -2.93 -4.87 17.57
N GLY A 46 -3.21 -4.10 16.52
CA GLY A 46 -3.87 -2.80 16.60
C GLY A 46 -3.32 -1.74 15.64
N ASP A 47 -2.32 -2.09 14.83
CA ASP A 47 -1.76 -1.23 13.79
C ASP A 47 -2.82 -0.58 12.89
N GLN A 48 -2.64 0.72 12.64
CA GLN A 48 -3.49 1.51 11.76
C GLN A 48 -2.76 1.88 10.48
N MET A 49 -3.52 1.96 9.38
CA MET A 49 -3.04 2.31 8.05
C MET A 49 -3.76 3.55 7.54
N VAL A 50 -3.03 4.42 6.85
CA VAL A 50 -3.61 5.55 6.12
C VAL A 50 -3.91 5.13 4.69
N VAL A 51 -5.07 5.54 4.21
CA VAL A 51 -5.54 5.26 2.84
C VAL A 51 -5.52 6.56 2.04
N HIS A 52 -4.83 6.55 0.90
CA HIS A 52 -4.79 7.69 -0.02
C HIS A 52 -5.42 7.33 -1.38
N VAL A 53 -6.28 8.20 -1.89
CA VAL A 53 -7.01 8.03 -3.15
C VAL A 53 -6.49 9.04 -4.18
N PRO A 54 -5.75 8.61 -5.22
CA PRO A 54 -5.20 9.49 -6.25
C PRO A 54 -6.29 9.96 -7.21
N LEU A 55 -6.59 11.26 -7.22
CA LEU A 55 -7.70 11.81 -8.00
C LEU A 55 -7.33 12.13 -9.46
N SER A 56 -6.13 12.68 -9.71
CA SER A 56 -5.72 13.07 -11.06
C SER A 56 -5.29 11.87 -11.90
N LEU A 57 -5.40 12.00 -13.23
CA LEU A 57 -4.97 10.96 -14.17
C LEU A 57 -3.46 10.73 -14.10
N GLU A 58 -2.70 11.81 -13.89
CA GLU A 58 -1.25 11.77 -13.73
C GLU A 58 -0.87 10.99 -12.47
N ALA A 59 -1.55 11.24 -11.35
CA ALA A 59 -1.31 10.53 -10.09
C ALA A 59 -1.68 9.04 -10.22
N GLN A 60 -2.80 8.72 -10.87
CA GLN A 60 -3.17 7.33 -11.13
C GLN A 60 -2.15 6.61 -12.03
N ALA A 61 -1.65 7.28 -13.07
CA ALA A 61 -0.64 6.73 -13.97
C ALA A 61 0.70 6.47 -13.26
N GLU A 62 1.16 7.41 -12.45
CA GLU A 62 2.39 7.29 -11.67
C GLU A 62 2.33 6.12 -10.70
N VAL A 63 1.20 6.01 -10.00
CA VAL A 63 0.90 4.96 -9.02
C VAL A 63 0.88 3.57 -9.68
N HIS A 64 0.33 3.46 -10.89
CA HIS A 64 0.34 2.22 -11.66
C HIS A 64 1.74 1.81 -12.12
N LEU A 65 2.61 2.77 -12.42
CA LEU A 65 3.92 2.50 -13.00
C LEU A 65 5.01 2.30 -11.92
N LEU A 66 5.00 3.11 -10.87
CA LEU A 66 6.14 3.25 -9.94
C LEU A 66 5.91 2.58 -8.59
N VAL A 67 4.68 2.54 -8.08
CA VAL A 67 4.41 2.23 -6.66
C VAL A 67 3.46 1.03 -6.48
N PHE A 68 3.29 0.21 -7.52
CA PHE A 68 2.43 -0.98 -7.40
C PHE A 68 3.09 -2.08 -6.56
N SER A 69 2.33 -2.66 -5.63
CA SER A 69 2.80 -3.73 -4.74
C SER A 69 3.45 -4.93 -5.46
N HIS A 70 2.94 -5.31 -6.64
CA HIS A 70 3.52 -6.43 -7.42
C HIS A 70 4.82 -6.09 -8.15
N THR A 71 5.14 -4.81 -8.36
CA THR A 71 6.42 -4.37 -8.95
C THR A 71 7.47 -4.05 -7.91
N ASN A 72 7.07 -3.80 -6.66
CA ASN A 72 7.96 -3.43 -5.55
C ASN A 72 8.01 -4.52 -4.46
N LEU A 73 8.47 -5.71 -4.84
CA LEU A 73 8.62 -6.86 -3.92
C LEU A 73 10.03 -6.98 -3.34
N LEU A 74 11.03 -6.35 -3.98
CA LEU A 74 12.42 -6.39 -3.56
C LEU A 74 12.78 -5.14 -2.78
N HIS A 75 13.58 -5.31 -1.73
CA HIS A 75 14.12 -4.18 -0.98
C HIS A 75 15.09 -3.39 -1.88
N PRO A 76 15.00 -2.05 -1.96
CA PRO A 76 15.81 -1.25 -2.89
C PRO A 76 17.30 -1.18 -2.52
N TYR A 77 17.68 -1.64 -1.33
CA TYR A 77 19.08 -1.81 -0.93
C TYR A 77 19.57 -3.20 -1.36
N ILE A 78 20.06 -3.26 -2.60
CA ILE A 78 21.13 -4.18 -3.02
C ILE A 78 22.37 -3.31 -3.27
#